data_AF-M6G795-F1
#
_entry.id   AF-M6G795-F1
#
_cell.length_a   1.000
_cell.length_b   1.000
_cell.length_c   1.000
_cell.angle_alpha   90.00
_cell.angle_beta   90.00
_cell.angle_gamma   90.00
#
_symmetry.space_group_name_H-M   'P 1'
#
loop_
_entity.id
_entity.type
_entity.pdbx_description
1 polymer ?
#
loop_
_entity_poly.entity_id
_entity_poly.type
_entity_poly.pdbx_seq_one_letter_code
_entity_poly.pdbx_strand_id
1 'polypeptide(L)'
;MKLYLLFLLSCLILFFGFKTDFEVTYGDSGFMWVQVMDLIQSDFRTFSFYYSGSSFDPKGEWLPFQAPFLGIHDLQYYIDFPPYFPLVVSVGRVLFGSNLGIYLIQVLFFSGSIYFLYLLFSEFTRRRWLSVSFVYLYLFGTTVFTYNLVIHEYSIALFFYTGEFIFIIDP
;
A
#
# COMPACT_ATOMS: atom_id res chain seq x y z
N MET A 1 -18.08 13.66 4.71
CA MET A 1 -16.89 14.36 5.27
C MET A 1 -16.63 14.10 6.75
N LYS A 2 -17.54 14.39 7.70
CA LYS A 2 -17.28 14.18 9.15
C LYS A 2 -16.90 12.75 9.55
N LEU A 3 -17.57 11.74 8.96
CA LEU A 3 -17.26 10.33 9.25
C LEU A 3 -15.95 9.84 8.63
N TYR A 4 -15.61 10.32 7.43
CA TYR A 4 -14.31 10.02 6.84
C TYR A 4 -13.15 10.51 7.73
N LEU A 5 -13.24 11.74 8.26
CA LEU A 5 -12.24 12.27 9.19
C LEU A 5 -12.14 11.45 10.47
N LEU A 6 -13.27 10.91 10.98
CA LEU A 6 -13.27 10.01 12.13
C LEU A 6 -12.52 8.71 11.83
N PHE A 7 -12.76 8.10 10.67
CA PHE A 7 -12.07 6.87 10.26
C PHE A 7 -10.58 7.11 10.00
N LEU A 8 -10.23 8.20 9.33
CA LEU A 8 -8.84 8.62 9.14
C LEU A 8 -8.13 8.80 10.48
N LEU A 9 -8.74 9.53 11.42
CA LEU A 9 -8.17 9.73 12.76
C LEU A 9 -8.03 8.40 13.50
N SER A 10 -9.01 7.50 13.41
CA SER A 10 -8.94 6.16 14.01
C SER A 10 -7.77 5.36 13.44
N CYS A 11 -7.61 5.34 12.11
CA CYS A 11 -6.51 4.63 11.46
C CYS A 11 -5.14 5.23 11.81
N LEU A 12 -5.03 6.55 11.91
CA LEU A 12 -3.80 7.23 12.34
C LEU A 12 -3.46 6.91 13.79
N ILE A 13 -4.44 6.96 14.70
CA ILE A 13 -4.23 6.61 16.12
C ILE A 13 -3.74 5.17 16.25
N LEU A 14 -4.35 4.23 15.52
CA LEU A 14 -3.89 2.84 15.51
C LEU A 14 -2.49 2.72 14.91
N PHE A 15 -2.24 3.37 13.77
CA PHE A 15 -0.94 3.33 13.10
C PHE A 15 0.18 3.80 14.01
N PHE A 16 0.06 4.98 14.60
CA PHE A 16 1.07 5.51 15.53
C PHE A 16 1.08 4.80 16.89
N GLY A 17 0.00 4.10 17.26
CA GLY A 17 -0.04 3.28 18.47
C GLY A 17 0.76 1.98 18.35
N PHE A 18 0.95 1.45 17.13
CA PHE A 18 1.65 0.19 16.88
C PHE A 18 3.00 0.36 16.15
N LYS A 19 3.08 1.22 15.14
CA LYS A 19 4.28 1.41 14.32
C LYS A 19 5.20 2.45 14.98
N THR A 20 6.34 2.00 15.48
CA THR A 20 7.32 2.82 16.21
C THR A 20 8.58 3.12 15.40
N ASP A 21 8.98 2.23 14.50
CA ASP A 21 10.01 2.45 13.48
C ASP A 21 9.37 2.59 12.09
N PHE A 22 10.03 3.25 11.15
CA PHE A 22 9.59 3.33 9.74
C PHE A 22 10.56 2.61 8.80
N GLU A 23 11.27 1.63 9.35
CA GLU A 23 12.19 0.79 8.61
C GLU A 23 11.43 -0.32 7.88
N VAL A 24 12.09 -0.88 6.86
CA VAL A 24 11.56 -1.97 6.06
C VAL A 24 11.84 -3.28 6.78
N THR A 25 10.81 -3.90 7.36
CA THR A 25 10.97 -5.01 8.31
C THR A 25 10.40 -6.36 7.84
N TYR A 26 10.20 -6.56 6.54
CA TYR A 26 9.67 -7.81 5.99
C TYR A 26 10.19 -8.10 4.57
N GLY A 27 10.24 -9.37 4.18
CA GLY A 27 10.80 -9.82 2.88
C GLY A 27 10.15 -9.09 1.70
N ASP A 28 8.86 -9.31 1.49
CA ASP A 28 8.09 -8.73 0.37
C ASP A 28 8.10 -7.18 0.38
N SER A 29 8.09 -6.59 1.58
CA SER A 29 8.23 -5.13 1.75
C SER A 29 9.56 -4.59 1.24
N GLY A 30 10.64 -5.38 1.31
CA GLY A 30 11.94 -5.05 0.73
C GLY A 30 11.86 -4.89 -0.78
N PHE A 31 11.25 -5.87 -1.46
CA PHE A 31 11.07 -5.83 -2.91
C PHE A 31 10.28 -4.60 -3.35
N MET A 32 9.13 -4.37 -2.73
CA MET A 32 8.30 -3.23 -3.09
C MET A 32 8.95 -1.89 -2.74
N TRP A 33 9.69 -1.82 -1.63
CA TRP A 33 10.46 -0.63 -1.30
C TRP A 33 11.52 -0.33 -2.36
N VAL A 34 12.23 -1.35 -2.86
CA VAL A 34 13.19 -1.20 -3.97
C VAL A 34 12.48 -0.67 -5.22
N GLN A 35 11.29 -1.20 -5.57
CA GLN A 35 10.49 -0.63 -6.68
C GLN A 35 10.17 0.85 -6.47
N VAL A 36 9.81 1.28 -5.25
CA VAL A 36 9.55 2.70 -4.95
C VAL A 36 10.83 3.53 -5.14
N MET A 37 11.96 3.06 -4.60
CA MET A 37 13.22 3.82 -4.67
C MET A 37 13.74 3.94 -6.09
N ASP A 38 13.75 2.86 -6.87
CA ASP A 38 14.23 2.88 -8.27
C ASP A 38 13.30 3.68 -9.19
N LEU A 39 11.98 3.65 -8.94
CA LEU A 39 11.04 4.50 -9.67
C LEU A 39 11.34 5.99 -9.43
N ILE A 40 11.62 6.37 -8.17
CA ILE A 40 11.99 7.75 -7.84
C ILE A 40 13.36 8.10 -8.43
N GLN A 41 14.35 7.23 -8.30
CA GLN A 41 15.71 7.45 -8.80
C GLN A 41 15.76 7.60 -10.32
N SER A 42 14.85 6.93 -11.04
CA SER A 42 14.73 7.05 -12.49
C SER A 42 13.88 8.23 -12.96
N ASP A 43 13.50 9.15 -12.07
CA ASP A 43 12.56 10.25 -12.36
C ASP A 43 11.24 9.72 -12.97
N PHE A 44 10.71 8.62 -12.44
CA PHE A 44 9.46 7.98 -12.88
C PHE A 44 9.47 7.49 -14.34
N ARG A 45 10.66 7.21 -14.91
CA ARG A 45 10.78 6.81 -16.32
C ARG A 45 10.70 5.31 -16.55
N THR A 46 10.97 4.50 -15.53
CA THR A 46 10.99 3.04 -15.66
C THR A 46 10.64 2.35 -14.33
N PHE A 47 10.09 1.14 -14.43
CA PHE A 47 9.87 0.23 -13.29
C PHE A 47 10.99 -0.82 -13.14
N SER A 48 11.99 -0.79 -14.03
CA SER A 48 13.18 -1.62 -13.86
C SER A 48 13.97 -1.17 -12.64
N PHE A 49 14.57 -2.11 -11.92
CA PHE A 49 15.47 -1.79 -10.81
C PHE A 49 16.92 -1.88 -11.24
N TYR A 50 17.78 -1.04 -10.65
CA TYR A 50 19.21 -1.09 -10.91
C TYR A 50 19.91 -2.12 -10.02
N TYR A 51 20.48 -3.17 -10.63
CA TYR A 51 21.33 -4.11 -9.90
C TYR A 51 22.76 -3.55 -9.75
N SER A 52 23.06 -3.06 -8.55
CA SER A 52 24.38 -2.48 -8.23
C SER A 52 25.53 -3.49 -8.32
N GLY A 53 25.24 -4.78 -8.18
CA GLY A 53 26.23 -5.86 -8.33
C GLY A 53 26.58 -6.21 -9.78
N SER A 54 25.92 -5.58 -10.76
CA SER A 54 26.09 -5.93 -12.19
C SER A 54 27.53 -5.84 -12.71
N SER A 55 28.40 -5.05 -12.08
CA SER A 55 29.83 -4.99 -12.43
C SER A 55 30.61 -6.25 -12.04
N PHE A 56 30.20 -6.95 -10.98
CA PHE A 56 30.86 -8.17 -10.47
C PHE A 56 30.09 -9.45 -10.83
N ASP A 57 28.78 -9.33 -11.04
CA ASP A 57 27.88 -10.39 -11.47
C ASP A 57 27.05 -9.91 -12.68
N PRO A 58 27.66 -9.81 -13.87
CA PRO A 58 26.99 -9.30 -15.07
C PRO A 58 25.88 -10.22 -15.58
N LYS A 59 25.84 -11.47 -15.09
CA LYS A 59 24.79 -12.43 -15.44
C LYS A 59 23.64 -12.43 -14.43
N GLY A 60 23.78 -11.77 -13.28
CA GLY A 60 22.79 -11.79 -12.22
C GLY A 60 22.64 -13.16 -11.53
N GLU A 61 23.68 -14.00 -11.54
CA GLU A 61 23.67 -15.33 -10.90
C GLU A 61 23.50 -15.24 -9.37
N TRP A 62 23.89 -14.11 -8.78
CA TRP A 62 23.87 -13.81 -7.34
C TRP A 62 22.89 -12.69 -6.99
N LEU A 63 21.92 -12.41 -7.88
CA LEU A 63 20.81 -11.52 -7.55
C LEU A 63 20.10 -12.03 -6.29
N PRO A 64 19.86 -11.16 -5.29
CA PRO A 64 19.16 -11.56 -4.06
C PRO A 64 17.67 -11.85 -4.34
N PHE A 65 17.17 -11.43 -5.49
CA PHE A 65 15.82 -11.66 -5.94
C PHE A 65 15.79 -12.87 -6.86
N GLN A 66 14.84 -13.76 -6.63
CA GLN A 66 14.63 -14.95 -7.46
C GLN A 66 13.18 -15.02 -7.92
N ALA A 67 12.92 -15.86 -8.92
CA ALA A 67 11.55 -16.23 -9.27
C ALA A 67 10.80 -16.73 -8.00
N PRO A 68 9.51 -16.37 -7.82
CA PRO A 68 8.64 -15.71 -8.80
C PRO A 68 8.74 -14.18 -8.83
N PHE A 69 9.50 -13.54 -7.94
CA PHE A 69 9.49 -12.07 -7.79
C PHE A 69 10.45 -11.35 -8.75
N LEU A 70 11.23 -12.07 -9.54
CA LEU A 70 12.18 -11.52 -10.51
C LEU A 70 11.69 -11.75 -11.94
N GLY A 71 11.44 -10.67 -12.67
CA GLY A 71 11.25 -10.66 -14.11
C GLY A 71 12.50 -10.14 -14.83
N ILE A 72 12.81 -10.69 -16.00
CA ILE A 72 13.89 -10.21 -16.87
C ILE A 72 13.29 -9.95 -18.26
N HIS A 73 13.42 -8.73 -18.76
CA HIS A 73 12.94 -8.34 -20.09
C HIS A 73 13.93 -7.36 -20.72
N ASP A 74 14.37 -7.60 -21.96
CA ASP A 74 15.35 -6.78 -22.68
C ASP A 74 16.61 -6.44 -21.86
N LEU A 75 17.16 -7.44 -21.14
CA LEU A 75 18.32 -7.31 -20.25
C LEU A 75 18.10 -6.37 -19.05
N GLN A 76 16.86 -5.93 -18.80
CA GLN A 76 16.47 -5.17 -17.62
C GLN A 76 15.82 -6.08 -16.59
N TYR A 77 16.08 -5.79 -15.31
CA TYR A 77 15.50 -6.52 -14.19
C TYR A 77 14.26 -5.81 -13.65
N TYR A 78 13.23 -6.59 -13.36
CA TYR A 78 11.96 -6.12 -12.84
C TYR A 78 11.59 -6.92 -11.59
N ILE A 79 10.98 -6.23 -10.63
CA ILE A 79 10.34 -6.89 -9.50
C ILE A 79 8.89 -7.15 -9.88
N ASP A 80 8.45 -8.40 -9.81
CA ASP A 80 7.11 -8.85 -10.23
C ASP A 80 6.05 -8.60 -9.14
N PHE A 81 5.83 -7.31 -8.85
CA PHE A 81 4.72 -6.83 -8.03
C PHE A 81 3.97 -5.72 -8.78
N PRO A 82 2.67 -5.49 -8.48
CA PRO A 82 1.84 -4.58 -9.27
C PRO A 82 2.38 -3.15 -9.36
N PRO A 83 2.52 -2.57 -10.57
CA PRO A 83 3.17 -1.27 -10.77
C PRO A 83 2.37 -0.08 -10.23
N TYR A 84 1.08 -0.25 -9.95
CA TYR A 84 0.26 0.81 -9.34
C TYR A 84 0.75 1.15 -7.94
N PHE A 85 1.32 0.18 -7.21
CA PHE A 85 1.79 0.41 -5.84
C PHE A 85 2.93 1.43 -5.80
N PRO A 86 4.10 1.18 -6.43
CA PRO A 86 5.21 2.12 -6.36
C PRO A 86 4.85 3.47 -6.97
N LEU A 87 3.98 3.51 -7.98
CA LEU A 87 3.50 4.76 -8.57
C LEU A 87 2.73 5.63 -7.57
N VAL A 88 1.84 5.03 -6.77
CA VAL A 88 1.00 5.79 -5.82
C VAL A 88 1.80 6.20 -4.59
N VAL A 89 2.57 5.28 -3.98
CA VAL A 89 3.22 5.57 -2.70
C VAL A 89 4.51 6.40 -2.82
N SER A 90 5.15 6.39 -3.98
CA SER A 90 6.34 7.23 -4.26
C SER A 90 6.06 8.72 -4.06
N VAL A 91 4.84 9.18 -4.35
CA VAL A 91 4.41 10.57 -4.06
C VAL A 91 4.62 10.91 -2.59
N GLY A 92 4.22 10.01 -1.68
CA GLY A 92 4.45 10.17 -0.25
C GLY A 92 5.94 10.23 0.08
N ARG A 93 6.75 9.33 -0.48
CA ARG A 93 8.20 9.33 -0.25
C ARG A 93 8.86 10.63 -0.73
N VAL A 94 8.49 11.14 -1.90
CA VAL A 94 9.02 12.39 -2.46
C VAL A 94 8.64 13.59 -1.60
N LEU A 95 7.39 13.68 -1.15
CA LEU A 95 6.90 14.81 -0.35
C LEU A 95 7.50 14.87 1.05
N PHE A 96 7.70 13.72 1.70
CA PHE A 96 8.12 13.65 3.11
C PHE A 96 9.61 13.28 3.29
N GLY A 97 10.32 12.93 2.21
CA GLY A 97 11.73 12.53 2.22
C GLY A 97 12.03 11.26 3.04
N SER A 98 11.01 10.53 3.50
CA SER A 98 11.12 9.44 4.46
C SER A 98 10.10 8.33 4.18
N ASN A 99 10.35 7.13 4.71
CA ASN A 99 9.44 5.99 4.55
C ASN A 99 8.10 6.24 5.23
N LEU A 100 8.06 7.13 6.23
CA LEU A 100 6.80 7.61 6.83
C LEU A 100 5.81 8.09 5.76
N GLY A 101 6.29 8.79 4.72
CA GLY A 101 5.43 9.23 3.61
C GLY A 101 4.73 8.07 2.89
N ILE A 102 5.42 6.96 2.67
CA ILE A 102 4.84 5.74 2.06
C ILE A 102 3.73 5.21 2.96
N TYR A 103 3.99 5.05 4.26
CA TYR A 103 3.00 4.58 5.22
C TYR A 103 1.79 5.50 5.34
N LEU A 104 1.98 6.82 5.33
CA LEU A 104 0.86 7.77 5.40
C LEU A 104 -0.05 7.68 4.17
N ILE A 105 0.51 7.44 2.97
CA ILE A 105 -0.30 7.16 1.78
C ILE A 105 -1.08 5.85 1.95
N GLN A 106 -0.45 4.77 2.45
CA GLN A 106 -1.17 3.52 2.73
C GLN A 106 -2.32 3.73 3.73
N VAL A 107 -2.08 4.43 4.83
CA VAL A 107 -3.09 4.77 5.84
C VAL A 107 -4.22 5.60 5.23
N LEU A 108 -3.91 6.52 4.31
CA LEU A 108 -4.92 7.32 3.61
C LEU A 108 -5.83 6.43 2.75
N PHE A 109 -5.26 5.54 1.95
CA PHE A 109 -6.02 4.60 1.11
C PHE A 109 -6.84 3.61 1.96
N PHE A 110 -6.26 3.08 3.02
CA PHE A 110 -6.98 2.22 3.96
C PHE A 110 -8.12 2.96 4.67
N SER A 111 -7.93 4.21 5.08
CA SER A 111 -9.01 5.03 5.64
C SER A 111 -10.14 5.24 4.63
N GLY A 112 -9.78 5.39 3.35
CA GLY A 112 -10.72 5.43 2.23
C GLY A 112 -11.51 4.12 2.07
N SER A 113 -10.84 2.96 2.12
CA SER A 113 -11.51 1.66 2.00
C SER A 113 -12.47 1.43 3.16
N ILE A 114 -12.09 1.85 4.37
CA ILE A 114 -12.95 1.82 5.55
C ILE A 114 -14.18 2.72 5.37
N TYR A 115 -14.02 3.89 4.75
CA TYR A 115 -15.14 4.77 4.43
C TYR A 115 -16.06 4.18 3.36
N PHE A 116 -15.53 3.55 2.31
CA PHE A 116 -16.35 2.85 1.32
C PHE A 116 -17.11 1.67 1.95
N LEU A 117 -16.47 0.92 2.84
CA LEU A 117 -17.14 -0.14 3.58
C LEU A 117 -18.29 0.40 4.45
N TYR A 118 -18.10 1.58 5.07
CA TYR A 118 -19.18 2.27 5.79
C TYR A 118 -20.35 2.63 4.86
N LEU A 119 -20.08 3.16 3.66
CA LEU A 119 -21.13 3.47 2.69
C LEU A 119 -21.88 2.20 2.29
N LEU A 120 -21.16 1.13 1.97
CA LEU A 120 -21.72 -0.17 1.60
C LEU A 120 -22.65 -0.70 2.69
N PHE A 121 -22.20 -0.75 3.95
CA PHE A 121 -23.04 -1.18 5.07
C PHE A 121 -24.22 -0.24 5.32
N SER A 122 -24.09 1.04 5.00
CA SER A 122 -25.19 2.00 5.14
C SER A 122 -26.31 1.73 4.15
N GLU A 123 -26.00 1.28 2.94
CA GLU A 123 -26.99 0.87 1.95
C GLU A 123 -27.80 -0.35 2.42
N PHE A 124 -27.12 -1.35 2.99
CA PHE A 124 -27.81 -2.57 3.47
C PHE A 124 -28.58 -2.37 4.78
N THR A 125 -27.98 -1.68 5.75
CA THR A 125 -28.58 -1.58 7.09
C THR A 125 -29.59 -0.45 7.20
N ARG A 126 -29.43 0.62 6.40
CA ARG A 126 -30.14 1.91 6.53
C ARG A 126 -30.05 2.51 7.94
N ARG A 127 -29.06 2.09 8.75
CA ARG A 127 -28.88 2.48 10.15
C ARG A 127 -27.45 2.93 10.36
N ARG A 128 -27.24 4.25 10.32
CA ARG A 128 -25.92 4.88 10.41
C ARG A 128 -25.03 4.30 11.52
N TRP A 129 -25.54 4.18 12.74
CA TRP A 129 -24.73 3.71 13.87
C TRP A 129 -24.39 2.23 13.78
N LEU A 130 -25.27 1.41 13.20
CA LEU A 130 -24.99 0.00 12.96
C LEU A 130 -23.88 -0.18 11.92
N SER A 131 -23.90 0.62 10.84
CA SER A 131 -22.80 0.64 9.85
C SER A 131 -21.47 1.04 10.47
N VAL A 132 -21.46 2.05 11.35
CA VAL A 132 -20.25 2.48 12.07
C VAL A 132 -19.74 1.34 12.96
N SER A 133 -20.63 0.67 13.71
CA SER A 133 -20.26 -0.49 14.53
C SER A 133 -19.66 -1.63 13.69
N PHE A 134 -20.23 -1.95 12.53
CA PHE A 134 -19.69 -2.99 11.65
C PHE A 134 -18.31 -2.62 11.09
N VAL A 135 -18.09 -1.36 10.74
CA VAL A 135 -16.76 -0.90 10.33
C VAL A 135 -15.73 -1.06 11.43
N TYR A 136 -16.06 -0.69 12.67
CA TYR A 136 -15.13 -0.88 13.78
C TYR A 136 -14.92 -2.36 14.12
N LEU A 137 -15.96 -3.20 14.00
CA LEU A 137 -15.80 -4.65 14.12
C LEU A 137 -14.89 -5.21 13.02
N TYR A 138 -14.96 -4.70 11.79
CA TYR A 138 -14.03 -5.08 10.73
C TYR A 138 -12.60 -4.64 11.04
N LEU A 139 -12.42 -3.40 11.47
CA LEU A 139 -11.11 -2.82 11.78
C LEU A 139 -10.40 -3.53 12.95
N PHE A 140 -11.13 -3.86 14.01
CA PHE A 140 -10.57 -4.46 15.23
C PHE A 140 -10.72 -5.98 15.32
N GLY A 141 -11.72 -6.55 14.63
CA GLY A 141 -12.01 -7.98 14.64
C GLY A 141 -11.30 -8.77 13.56
N THR A 142 -10.53 -8.12 12.68
CA THR A 142 -9.74 -8.76 11.63
C THR A 142 -8.28 -8.31 11.67
N THR A 143 -7.43 -8.99 10.92
CA THR A 143 -6.01 -8.62 10.76
C THR A 143 -5.79 -7.60 9.63
N VAL A 144 -6.83 -7.07 9.00
CA VAL A 144 -6.68 -6.18 7.83
C VAL A 144 -5.77 -4.98 8.11
N PHE A 145 -5.82 -4.45 9.33
CA PHE A 145 -5.00 -3.31 9.72
C PHE A 145 -3.50 -3.65 9.77
N THR A 146 -3.10 -4.88 10.09
CA THR A 146 -1.68 -5.24 10.21
C THR A 146 -0.95 -5.09 8.88
N TYR A 147 -1.64 -5.22 7.76
CA TYR A 147 -1.10 -5.01 6.43
C TYR A 147 -0.76 -3.54 6.12
N ASN A 148 -1.22 -2.58 6.93
CA ASN A 148 -0.79 -1.18 6.85
C ASN A 148 0.48 -0.88 7.66
N LEU A 149 0.96 -1.84 8.46
CA LEU A 149 2.19 -1.69 9.26
C LEU A 149 3.45 -2.06 8.47
N VAL A 150 3.27 -2.63 7.27
CA VAL A 150 4.32 -3.02 6.34
C VAL A 150 4.18 -2.24 5.03
N ILE A 151 5.22 -2.24 4.20
CA ILE A 151 5.15 -1.62 2.86
C ILE A 151 4.55 -2.68 1.94
N HIS A 152 3.27 -2.51 1.57
CA HIS A 152 2.55 -3.50 0.75
C HIS A 152 1.35 -2.89 0.02
N GLU A 153 0.98 -3.42 -1.15
CA GLU A 153 -0.11 -2.93 -1.98
C GLU A 153 -1.53 -3.16 -1.45
N TYR A 154 -1.70 -3.98 -0.40
CA TYR A 154 -3.01 -4.41 0.06
C TYR A 154 -3.96 -3.25 0.42
N SER A 155 -3.46 -2.19 1.06
CA SER A 155 -4.27 -1.03 1.44
C SER A 155 -4.85 -0.31 0.22
N ILE A 156 -4.06 -0.18 -0.84
CA ILE A 156 -4.43 0.45 -2.11
C ILE A 156 -5.35 -0.48 -2.91
N ALA A 157 -5.03 -1.77 -2.97
CA ALA A 157 -5.87 -2.78 -3.62
C ALA A 157 -7.27 -2.81 -2.97
N LEU A 158 -7.34 -2.82 -1.64
CA LEU A 158 -8.59 -2.83 -0.90
C LEU A 158 -9.41 -1.55 -1.13
N PHE A 159 -8.76 -0.39 -1.26
CA PHE A 159 -9.44 0.86 -1.63
C PHE A 159 -10.13 0.75 -2.99
N PHE A 160 -9.43 0.28 -4.02
CA PHE A 160 -10.04 0.11 -5.35
C PHE A 160 -11.13 -0.95 -5.34
N TYR A 161 -10.87 -2.10 -4.72
CA TYR A 161 -11.84 -3.20 -4.63
C TYR A 161 -13.13 -2.79 -3.91
N THR A 162 -13.02 -2.10 -2.77
CA THR A 162 -14.21 -1.62 -2.05
C THR A 162 -14.91 -0.45 -2.74
N GLY A 163 -14.14 0.42 -3.41
CA GLY A 163 -14.67 1.52 -4.20
C GLY A 163 -15.49 1.06 -5.40
N GLU A 164 -15.05 -0.01 -6.08
CA GLU A 164 -15.78 -0.61 -7.20
C GLU A 164 -17.23 -0.96 -6.83
N PHE A 165 -17.46 -1.60 -5.68
CA PHE A 165 -18.81 -1.92 -5.23
C PHE A 165 -19.68 -0.69 -5.00
N ILE A 166 -19.10 0.42 -4.54
CA ILE A 166 -19.84 1.67 -4.37
C ILE A 166 -20.27 2.23 -5.71
N PHE A 167 -19.37 2.28 -6.70
CA PHE A 167 -19.70 2.70 -8.06
C PHE A 167 -20.77 1.82 -8.73
N ILE A 168 -20.81 0.52 -8.42
CA ILE A 168 -21.84 -0.38 -8.95
C ILE A 168 -23.20 -0.11 -8.31
N ILE A 169 -23.24 0.21 -7.01
CA ILE A 169 -24.48 0.40 -6.25
C ILE A 169 -25.06 1.81 -6.45
N ASP A 170 -24.21 2.81 -6.64
CA ASP A 170 -24.56 4.22 -6.85
C ASP A 170 -23.73 4.81 -8.02
N PRO A 171 -24.13 4.54 -9.28
CA PRO A 171 -23.36 4.90 -10.49
C PRO A 171 -23.36 6.39 -10.84
#